data_AF-A0A371QVD3-F1
#
_entry.id   AF-A0A371QVD3-F1
#
_cell.length_a   1.000
_cell.length_b   1.000
_cell.length_c   1.000
_cell.angle_alpha   90.00
_cell.angle_beta   90.00
_cell.angle_gamma   90.00
#
_symmetry.space_group_name_H-M   'P 1'
#
loop_
_entity.id
_entity.type
_entity.pdbx_description
1 polymer ?
#
loop_
_entity_poly.entity_id
_entity_poly.type
_entity_poly.pdbx_seq_one_letter_code
_entity_poly.pdbx_strand_id
1 'polypeptide(L)'
;MKGSTERLILIIGAFVMIIGMPAVIIAAIALGYIPLQDALSTNPLVIIPYAFVKIGWGIIWAVVAVDWVVHGSHGMRRILGELVKSEKGRKALDIIINAVMIITGIVMFYVLVFVP
;
A
#
# COMPACT_ATOMS: atom_id res chain seq x y z
N MET A 1 16.88 -0.72 -19.27
CA MET A 1 16.12 -1.92 -18.81
C MET A 1 15.50 -1.73 -17.43
N LYS A 2 16.22 -1.27 -16.38
CA LYS A 2 15.67 -1.11 -15.01
C LYS A 2 14.41 -0.23 -14.88
N GLY A 3 14.35 0.90 -15.60
CA GLY A 3 13.18 1.80 -15.54
C GLY A 3 11.88 1.25 -16.15
N SER A 4 11.94 0.20 -16.98
CA SER A 4 10.75 -0.43 -17.56
C SER A 4 10.06 -1.38 -16.58
N THR A 5 10.87 -2.11 -15.79
CA THR A 5 10.36 -3.09 -14.81
C THR A 5 9.79 -2.40 -13.58
N GLU A 6 10.48 -1.37 -13.06
CA GLU A 6 9.95 -0.56 -11.94
C GLU A 6 8.62 0.09 -12.30
N ARG A 7 8.51 0.64 -13.51
CA ARG A 7 7.27 1.26 -13.99
C ARG A 7 6.15 0.23 -14.18
N LEU A 8 6.47 -0.98 -14.63
CA LEU A 8 5.49 -2.07 -14.75
C LEU A 8 4.98 -2.54 -13.39
N ILE A 9 5.87 -2.71 -12.41
CA ILE A 9 5.50 -3.02 -11.01
C ILE A 9 4.59 -1.92 -10.48
N LEU A 10 4.92 -0.65 -10.76
CA LEU A 10 4.10 0.48 -10.34
C LEU A 10 2.71 0.53 -11.01
N ILE A 11 2.60 0.05 -12.24
CA ILE A 11 1.31 0.01 -12.95
C ILE A 11 0.47 -1.16 -12.44
N ILE A 12 1.08 -2.33 -12.24
CA ILE A 12 0.40 -3.52 -11.72
C ILE A 12 -0.11 -3.25 -10.30
N GLY A 13 0.73 -2.68 -9.44
CA GLY A 13 0.34 -2.28 -8.09
C GLY A 13 -0.83 -1.32 -8.10
N ALA A 14 -0.76 -0.25 -8.90
CA ALA A 14 -1.88 0.67 -9.08
C ALA A 14 -3.18 -0.02 -9.56
N PHE A 15 -3.09 -1.01 -10.45
CA PHE A 15 -4.25 -1.78 -10.90
C PHE A 15 -4.86 -2.64 -9.79
N VAL A 16 -4.02 -3.30 -9.00
CA VAL A 16 -4.45 -4.07 -7.82
C VAL A 16 -5.14 -3.16 -6.81
N MET A 17 -4.67 -1.92 -6.66
CA MET A 17 -5.28 -0.95 -5.75
C MET A 17 -6.65 -0.47 -6.25
N ILE A 18 -6.75 -0.12 -7.53
CA ILE A 18 -7.99 0.45 -8.10
C ILE A 18 -9.08 -0.60 -8.24
N ILE A 19 -8.72 -1.83 -8.63
CA ILE A 19 -9.70 -2.90 -8.94
C ILE A 19 -9.74 -3.95 -7.83
N GLY A 20 -8.59 -4.39 -7.34
CA GLY A 20 -8.49 -5.45 -6.35
C GLY A 20 -9.07 -5.06 -4.99
N MET A 21 -8.77 -3.86 -4.48
CA MET A 21 -9.31 -3.43 -3.17
C MET A 21 -10.85 -3.35 -3.16
N PRO A 22 -11.52 -2.67 -4.12
CA PRO A 22 -12.98 -2.68 -4.17
C PRO A 22 -13.55 -4.09 -4.36
N ALA A 23 -12.94 -4.92 -5.21
CA ALA A 23 -13.40 -6.28 -5.43
C ALA A 23 -13.38 -7.13 -4.15
N VAL A 24 -12.33 -7.00 -3.34
CA VAL A 24 -12.20 -7.73 -2.07
C VAL A 24 -13.20 -7.23 -1.03
N ILE A 25 -13.44 -5.92 -0.94
CA ILE A 25 -14.50 -5.38 -0.07
C ILE A 25 -15.87 -5.91 -0.50
N ILE A 26 -16.19 -5.86 -1.80
CA ILE A 26 -17.46 -6.37 -2.33
C ILE A 26 -17.60 -7.86 -2.04
N ALA A 27 -16.55 -8.65 -2.22
CA ALA A 27 -16.55 -10.07 -1.88
C ALA A 27 -16.76 -10.30 -0.38
N ALA A 28 -16.12 -9.52 0.50
CA ALA A 28 -16.32 -9.62 1.95
C ALA A 28 -17.77 -9.32 2.37
N ILE A 29 -18.41 -8.35 1.71
CA ILE A 29 -19.82 -8.02 1.93
C ILE A 29 -20.72 -9.15 1.40
N ALA A 30 -20.47 -9.63 0.18
CA ALA A 30 -21.27 -10.68 -0.46
C ALA A 30 -21.21 -12.02 0.30
N LEU A 31 -20.06 -12.33 0.90
CA LEU A 31 -19.86 -13.52 1.73
C LEU A 31 -20.35 -13.34 3.19
N GLY A 32 -20.87 -12.16 3.55
CA GLY A 32 -21.41 -11.89 4.88
C GLY A 32 -20.36 -11.68 5.97
N TYR A 33 -19.08 -11.49 5.62
CA TYR A 33 -18.02 -11.21 6.60
C TYR A 33 -18.05 -9.77 7.12
N ILE A 34 -18.59 -8.85 6.32
CA ILE A 34 -18.69 -7.41 6.66
C ILE A 34 -20.10 -6.92 6.33
N PRO A 35 -20.84 -6.34 7.30
CA PRO A 35 -22.11 -5.69 7.03
C PRO A 35 -21.93 -4.49 6.09
N LEU A 36 -22.83 -4.31 5.13
CA LEU A 36 -22.76 -3.19 4.19
C LEU A 36 -22.75 -1.83 4.90
N GLN A 37 -23.48 -1.70 6.00
CA GLN A 37 -23.52 -0.48 6.81
C GLN A 37 -22.14 -0.13 7.36
N ASP A 38 -21.44 -1.11 7.93
CA ASP A 38 -20.08 -0.94 8.47
C ASP A 38 -19.08 -0.62 7.37
N ALA A 39 -19.21 -1.25 6.20
CA ALA A 39 -18.38 -0.96 5.04
C ALA A 39 -18.51 0.49 4.54
N LEU A 40 -19.70 1.08 4.67
CA LEU A 40 -19.98 2.44 4.22
C LEU A 40 -19.69 3.51 5.28
N SER A 41 -19.74 3.16 6.57
CA SER A 41 -19.52 4.10 7.68
C SER A 41 -18.11 4.07 8.27
N THR A 42 -17.30 3.07 7.95
CA THR A 42 -15.94 2.90 8.50
C THR A 42 -14.89 3.50 7.56
N ASN A 43 -13.79 3.98 8.14
CA ASN A 43 -12.63 4.44 7.37
C ASN A 43 -12.11 3.30 6.46
N PRO A 44 -11.94 3.54 5.14
CA PRO A 44 -11.41 2.54 4.20
C PRO A 44 -10.08 1.91 4.65
N LEU A 45 -9.23 2.69 5.33
CA LEU A 45 -7.94 2.23 5.85
C LEU A 45 -8.05 1.16 6.94
N VAL A 46 -9.22 1.05 7.57
CA VAL A 46 -9.52 0.05 8.61
C VAL A 46 -10.30 -1.12 8.01
N ILE A 47 -11.27 -0.85 7.12
CA ILE A 47 -12.14 -1.88 6.54
C ILE A 47 -11.37 -2.83 5.62
N ILE A 48 -10.39 -2.33 4.86
CA ILE A 48 -9.66 -3.12 3.87
C ILE A 48 -8.80 -4.20 4.55
N PRO A 49 -7.92 -3.88 5.52
CA PRO A 49 -7.19 -4.92 6.25
C PRO A 49 -8.10 -5.99 6.84
N TYR A 50 -9.21 -5.58 7.46
CA TYR A 50 -10.16 -6.48 8.08
C TYR A 50 -10.79 -7.43 7.06
N ALA A 51 -11.20 -6.93 5.89
CA ALA A 51 -11.77 -7.72 4.81
C ALA A 51 -10.84 -8.84 4.33
N PHE A 52 -9.58 -8.50 4.07
CA PHE A 52 -8.60 -9.48 3.62
C PHE A 52 -8.29 -10.54 4.68
N VAL A 53 -8.15 -10.14 5.95
CA VAL A 53 -7.91 -11.08 7.05
C VAL A 53 -9.10 -12.04 7.20
N LYS A 54 -10.34 -11.55 7.13
CA LYS A 54 -11.55 -12.37 7.28
C LYS A 54 -11.75 -13.40 6.17
N ILE A 55 -11.29 -13.10 4.95
CA ILE A 55 -11.34 -14.03 3.81
C ILE A 55 -10.15 -15.02 3.82
N GLY A 56 -9.25 -14.94 4.83
CA GLY A 56 -8.05 -15.78 4.92
C GLY A 56 -6.92 -15.34 3.99
N TRP A 57 -6.98 -14.11 3.48
CA TRP A 57 -6.04 -13.52 2.52
C TRP A 57 -5.10 -12.51 3.18
N GLY A 58 -4.85 -12.63 4.50
CA GLY A 58 -4.00 -11.71 5.26
C GLY A 58 -2.58 -11.56 4.70
N ILE A 59 -1.99 -12.63 4.18
CA ILE A 59 -0.67 -12.58 3.50
C ILE A 59 -0.74 -11.76 2.21
N ILE A 60 -1.80 -11.93 1.43
CA ILE A 60 -2.01 -11.15 0.20
C ILE A 60 -2.16 -9.67 0.55
N TRP A 61 -2.89 -9.37 1.63
CA TRP A 61 -2.99 -8.00 2.14
C TRP A 61 -1.67 -7.42 2.61
N ALA A 62 -0.85 -8.20 3.31
CA ALA A 62 0.47 -7.75 3.71
C ALA A 62 1.35 -7.40 2.49
N VAL A 63 1.26 -8.18 1.41
CA VAL A 63 1.96 -7.87 0.14
C VAL A 63 1.41 -6.60 -0.50
N VAL A 64 0.08 -6.43 -0.57
CA VAL A 64 -0.55 -5.22 -1.11
C VAL A 64 -0.20 -3.98 -0.29
N ALA A 65 -0.16 -4.11 1.04
CA ALA A 65 0.22 -3.02 1.93
C ALA A 65 1.69 -2.61 1.73
N VAL A 66 2.61 -3.56 1.56
CA VAL A 66 4.01 -3.28 1.22
C VAL A 66 4.12 -2.59 -0.13
N ASP A 67 3.37 -3.06 -1.14
CA ASP A 67 3.32 -2.42 -2.45
C ASP A 67 2.83 -0.97 -2.38
N TRP A 68 1.83 -0.71 -1.52
CA TRP A 68 1.31 0.63 -1.29
C TRP A 68 2.34 1.58 -0.67
N VAL A 69 3.13 1.09 0.30
CA VAL A 69 4.24 1.85 0.89
C VAL A 69 5.24 2.22 -0.19
N VAL A 70 5.65 1.26 -1.03
CA VAL A 70 6.62 1.49 -2.11
C VAL A 70 6.10 2.54 -3.10
N HIS A 71 4.85 2.40 -3.56
CA HIS A 71 4.22 3.36 -4.47
C HIS A 71 4.10 4.76 -3.86
N GLY A 72 3.59 4.84 -2.63
CA GLY A 72 3.42 6.10 -1.91
C GLY A 72 4.76 6.81 -1.70
N SER A 73 5.80 6.08 -1.29
CA SER A 73 7.15 6.60 -1.14
C SER A 73 7.74 7.10 -2.46
N HIS A 74 7.54 6.40 -3.58
CA HIS A 74 7.97 6.87 -4.90
C HIS A 74 7.22 8.13 -5.36
N GLY A 75 5.91 8.19 -5.14
CA GLY A 75 5.12 9.40 -5.41
C GLY A 75 5.61 10.59 -4.59
N MET A 76 5.87 10.38 -3.30
CA MET A 76 6.40 11.39 -2.39
C MET A 76 7.80 11.85 -2.81
N ARG A 77 8.67 10.94 -3.25
CA ARG A 77 9.99 11.27 -3.80
C ARG A 77 9.90 12.21 -5.00
N ARG A 78 8.95 11.97 -5.89
CA ARG A 78 8.72 12.85 -7.04
C ARG A 78 8.27 14.23 -6.61
N ILE A 79 7.24 14.33 -5.77
CA ILE A 79 6.67 15.61 -5.33
C ILE A 79 7.69 16.42 -4.52
N LEU A 80 8.32 15.81 -3.51
CA LEU A 80 9.31 16.48 -2.67
C LEU A 80 10.60 16.81 -3.44
N GLY A 81 10.97 15.97 -4.42
CA GLY A 81 12.13 16.20 -5.28
C GLY A 81 11.99 17.42 -6.22
N GLU A 82 10.76 17.81 -6.54
CA GLU A 82 10.47 19.05 -7.27
C GLU A 82 10.68 20.30 -6.39
N LEU A 83 10.48 20.18 -5.07
CA LEU A 83 10.66 21.26 -4.10
C LEU A 83 12.12 21.51 -3.72
N VAL A 84 12.98 20.48 -3.81
CA VAL A 84 14.40 20.58 -3.43
C VAL A 84 15.28 20.82 -4.66
N LYS A 85 15.83 22.03 -4.75
CA LYS A 85 16.66 22.48 -5.90
C LYS A 85 18.14 22.12 -5.78
N SER A 86 18.64 21.82 -4.58
CA SER A 86 20.06 21.51 -4.36
C SER A 86 20.34 20.02 -4.51
N GLU A 87 21.50 19.68 -5.09
CA GLU A 87 21.89 18.27 -5.29
C GLU A 87 22.11 17.54 -3.95
N LYS A 88 22.74 18.22 -2.98
CA LYS A 88 22.91 17.71 -1.61
C LYS A 88 21.56 17.44 -0.94
N GLY A 89 20.59 18.34 -1.11
CA GLY A 89 19.24 18.17 -0.56
C GLY A 89 18.50 17.01 -1.21
N ARG A 90 18.64 16.81 -2.53
CA ARG A 90 18.05 15.67 -3.24
C ARG A 90 18.62 14.33 -2.76
N LYS A 91 19.94 14.24 -2.59
CA LYS A 91 20.60 13.04 -2.03
C LYS A 91 20.11 12.73 -0.61
N ALA A 92 19.98 13.75 0.25
CA ALA A 92 19.45 13.57 1.60
C ALA A 92 17.98 13.12 1.59
N LEU A 93 17.15 13.74 0.75
CA LEU A 93 15.75 13.38 0.58
C LEU A 93 15.59 11.92 0.12
N ASP A 94 16.39 11.48 -0.85
CA ASP A 94 16.36 10.10 -1.34
C ASP A 94 16.70 9.09 -0.25
N ILE A 95 17.69 9.38 0.59
CA ILE A 95 18.05 8.52 1.73
C ILE A 95 16.90 8.44 2.73
N ILE A 96 16.30 9.59 3.08
CA ILE A 96 15.18 9.65 4.03
C ILE A 96 13.99 8.84 3.51
N ILE A 97 13.61 9.04 2.24
CA ILE A 97 12.46 8.34 1.66
C ILE A 97 12.72 6.84 1.57
N ASN A 98 13.92 6.42 1.18
CA ASN A 98 14.27 4.99 1.16
C ASN A 98 14.22 4.39 2.56
N ALA A 99 14.70 5.10 3.59
CA ALA A 99 14.64 4.63 4.97
C ALA A 99 13.18 4.48 5.44
N VAL A 100 12.33 5.48 5.17
CA VAL A 100 10.90 5.42 5.48
C VAL A 100 10.24 4.25 4.76
N MET A 101 10.47 4.08 3.47
CA MET A 101 9.92 2.99 2.67
C MET A 101 10.27 1.61 3.26
N ILE A 102 11.54 1.39 3.61
CA ILE A 102 12.00 0.12 4.17
C ILE A 102 11.38 -0.12 5.55
N ILE A 103 11.46 0.87 6.45
CA ILE A 103 10.95 0.74 7.83
C ILE A 103 9.44 0.51 7.80
N THR A 104 8.68 1.35 7.08
CA THR A 104 7.23 1.22 7.00
C THR A 104 6.82 -0.08 6.32
N GLY A 105 7.53 -0.53 5.27
CA GLY A 105 7.27 -1.80 4.62
C GLY A 105 7.43 -2.99 5.57
N ILE A 106 8.53 -3.04 6.32
CA ILE A 106 8.79 -4.11 7.31
C ILE A 106 7.74 -4.08 8.43
N VAL A 107 7.47 -2.91 9.00
CA VAL A 107 6.50 -2.77 10.10
C VAL A 107 5.09 -3.15 9.65
N MET A 108 4.64 -2.67 8.49
CA MET A 108 3.33 -3.01 7.93
C MET A 108 3.21 -4.52 7.68
N PHE A 109 4.20 -5.13 7.04
CA PHE A 109 4.18 -6.57 6.81
C PHE A 109 4.14 -7.35 8.12
N TYR A 110 4.96 -6.98 9.09
CA TYR A 110 5.04 -7.65 10.38
C TYR A 110 3.70 -7.57 11.13
N VAL A 111 3.12 -6.37 11.23
CA VAL A 111 1.84 -6.16 11.92
C VAL A 111 0.73 -6.95 11.23
N LEU A 112 0.66 -6.94 9.90
CA LEU A 112 -0.43 -7.58 9.17
C LEU A 112 -0.35 -9.12 9.11
N VAL A 113 0.84 -9.70 9.33
CA VAL A 113 1.05 -11.16 9.27
C VAL A 113 1.16 -11.79 10.66
N PHE A 114 1.80 -11.13 11.61
CA PHE A 114 2.19 -11.73 12.89
C PHE A 114 1.51 -11.13 14.12
N VAL A 115 0.83 -9.98 13.98
CA VAL A 115 0.09 -9.37 15.09
C VAL A 115 -1.41 -9.68 14.89
N PRO A 116 -2.02 -10.49 15.79
CA PRO A 116 -3.41 -10.92 15.68
C PRO A 116 -4.43 -9.80 15.92
#